data_AF-A0A1C9VNR1-F1
#
_entry.id   AF-A0A1C9VNR1-F1
#
_cell.length_a   1.000
_cell.length_b   1.000
_cell.length_c   1.000
_cell.angle_alpha   90.00
_cell.angle_beta   90.00
_cell.angle_gamma   90.00
#
_symmetry.space_group_name_H-M   'P 1'
#
loop_
_entity.id
_entity.type
_entity.pdbx_description
1 polymer ?
#
loop_
_entity_poly.entity_id
_entity_poly.type
_entity_poly.pdbx_seq_one_letter_code
_entity_poly.pdbx_strand_id
1 'polypeptide(L)'
;DIIIKQTVNLNLKPYVIDYTEPEQWETVIVGNDYLLEKYTIGKTLNIAELEKEENERIQSCSLYPVYHGSAKNNIGIKQLIEVITSKLFSPTQLNSDKLCGNVFKVEYSDDGQRLVYVRLYSGTLHLRDSVNISEKEKIKVTEMYTSINGELRQIDKAEPGEIII
;
A
#
# COMPACT_ATOMS: atom_id res chain seq x y z
N ASP A 1 9.42 13.18 -9.51
CA ASP A 1 8.56 14.38 -9.53
C ASP A 1 7.54 14.36 -8.40
N ILE A 2 6.96 15.52 -8.09
CA ILE A 2 5.92 15.68 -7.07
C ILE A 2 4.64 16.15 -7.76
N ILE A 3 3.49 15.60 -7.35
CA ILE A 3 2.17 16.09 -7.77
C ILE A 3 1.34 16.41 -6.54
N ILE A 4 0.81 17.62 -6.44
CA ILE A 4 -0.07 18.02 -5.34
C ILE A 4 -1.49 17.61 -5.71
N LYS A 5 -2.12 16.79 -4.86
CA LYS A 5 -3.46 16.21 -5.13
C LYS A 5 -4.59 16.95 -4.42
N GLN A 6 -4.24 17.81 -3.47
CA GLN A 6 -5.18 18.49 -2.59
C GLN A 6 -4.76 19.92 -2.27
N THR A 7 -5.71 20.79 -1.96
CA THR A 7 -5.45 22.12 -1.37
C THR A 7 -6.06 22.26 0.00
N VAL A 8 -5.42 23.06 0.85
CA VAL A 8 -5.93 23.40 2.18
C VAL A 8 -6.52 24.79 2.14
N ASN A 9 -7.80 24.90 2.51
CA ASN A 9 -8.41 26.18 2.79
C ASN A 9 -8.31 26.48 4.30
N LEU A 10 -7.74 27.63 4.65
CA LEU A 10 -7.44 28.04 6.04
C LEU A 10 -8.54 28.91 6.68
N ASN A 11 -9.81 28.75 6.27
CA ASN A 11 -10.94 29.40 6.93
C ASN A 11 -11.08 28.97 8.42
N LEU A 12 -12.01 29.62 9.15
CA LEU A 12 -12.33 29.33 10.56
C LEU A 12 -12.48 27.83 10.90
N LYS A 13 -12.85 27.00 9.91
CA LYS A 13 -12.69 25.55 9.95
C LYS A 13 -11.90 25.11 8.71
N PRO A 14 -10.64 24.64 8.87
CA PRO A 14 -9.86 24.21 7.73
C PRO A 14 -10.45 22.94 7.10
N TYR A 15 -10.40 22.87 5.78
CA TYR A 15 -10.85 21.71 5.02
C TYR A 15 -9.99 21.50 3.79
N VAL A 16 -10.08 20.31 3.22
CA VAL A 16 -9.29 19.89 2.06
C VAL A 16 -10.20 19.76 0.84
N ILE A 17 -9.69 20.20 -0.30
CA ILE A 17 -10.37 20.13 -1.59
C ILE A 17 -9.49 19.32 -2.54
N ASP A 18 -10.10 18.36 -3.24
CA ASP A 18 -9.42 17.62 -4.29
C ASP A 18 -9.28 18.49 -5.53
N TYR A 19 -8.13 18.34 -6.15
CA TYR A 19 -7.76 19.05 -7.36
C TYR A 19 -8.42 18.39 -8.58
N THR A 20 -9.20 19.16 -9.36
CA THR A 20 -9.95 18.67 -10.54
C THR A 20 -9.65 19.42 -11.84
N GLU A 21 -8.62 20.26 -11.86
CA GLU A 21 -8.33 21.14 -13.01
C GLU A 21 -7.28 20.53 -13.96
N PRO A 22 -7.34 20.80 -15.27
CA PRO A 22 -6.44 20.21 -16.25
C PRO A 22 -4.95 20.50 -16.01
N GLU A 23 -4.62 21.67 -15.45
CA GLU A 23 -3.26 22.12 -15.17
C GLU A 23 -2.50 21.19 -14.23
N GLN A 24 -3.20 20.43 -13.39
CA GLN A 24 -2.62 19.49 -12.43
C GLN A 24 -1.98 18.28 -13.10
N TRP A 25 -2.37 17.99 -14.34
CA TRP A 25 -1.84 16.86 -15.10
C TRP A 25 -0.55 17.20 -15.82
N GLU A 26 -0.07 18.45 -15.78
CA GLU A 26 1.14 18.86 -16.49
C GLU A 26 2.34 17.97 -16.16
N THR A 27 2.59 17.69 -14.88
CA THR A 27 3.68 16.80 -14.45
C THR A 27 3.54 15.37 -14.98
N VAL A 28 2.29 14.88 -15.12
CA VAL A 28 2.00 13.55 -15.65
C VAL A 28 2.19 13.52 -17.17
N ILE A 29 1.67 14.54 -17.86
CA ILE A 29 1.75 14.72 -19.31
C ILE A 29 3.20 14.86 -19.74
N VAL A 30 3.96 15.77 -19.13
CA VAL A 30 5.37 16.03 -19.46
C VAL A 30 6.26 14.81 -19.19
N GLY A 31 5.90 13.98 -18.21
CA GLY A 31 6.66 12.77 -17.88
C GLY A 31 6.42 11.57 -18.81
N ASN A 32 5.52 11.68 -19.79
CA ASN A 32 5.21 10.62 -20.74
C ASN A 32 5.16 11.16 -22.18
N ASP A 33 6.10 10.74 -23.02
CA ASP A 33 6.25 11.25 -24.40
C ASP A 33 4.97 11.12 -25.24
N TYR A 34 4.21 10.03 -25.05
CA TYR A 34 2.94 9.81 -25.77
C TYR A 34 1.86 10.81 -25.35
N LEU A 35 1.73 11.06 -24.04
CA LEU A 35 0.78 12.06 -23.51
C LEU A 35 1.20 13.48 -23.91
N LEU A 36 2.50 13.79 -23.84
CA LEU A 36 3.05 15.09 -24.23
C LEU A 36 2.84 15.39 -25.71
N GLU A 37 3.07 14.42 -26.59
CA GLU A 37 2.81 14.56 -28.03
C GLU A 37 1.32 14.85 -28.28
N LYS A 38 0.44 14.05 -27.67
CA LYS A 38 -1.02 14.20 -27.80
C LYS A 38 -1.49 15.58 -27.32
N TYR A 39 -0.94 16.08 -26.21
CA TYR A 39 -1.20 17.41 -25.68
C TYR A 39 -0.73 18.52 -26.63
N THR A 40 0.50 18.42 -27.16
CA THR A 40 1.11 19.44 -28.02
C THR A 40 0.37 19.61 -29.35
N ILE A 41 -0.23 18.54 -29.87
CA ILE A 41 -1.03 18.57 -31.11
C ILE A 41 -2.49 19.01 -30.84
N GLY A 42 -2.84 19.32 -29.58
CA GLY A 42 -4.17 19.78 -29.19
C GLY A 42 -5.24 18.67 -29.19
N LYS A 43 -4.83 17.39 -29.12
CA LYS A 43 -5.78 16.27 -28.98
C LYS A 43 -6.28 16.20 -27.53
N THR A 44 -7.54 15.85 -27.36
CA THR A 44 -8.16 15.67 -26.04
C THR A 44 -7.54 14.47 -25.30
N LEU A 45 -7.01 14.70 -24.11
CA LEU A 45 -6.51 13.66 -23.22
C LEU A 45 -7.65 13.00 -22.46
N ASN A 46 -7.63 11.67 -22.33
CA ASN A 46 -8.62 10.96 -21.52
C ASN A 46 -8.15 10.91 -20.06
N ILE A 47 -9.04 11.19 -19.11
CA ILE A 47 -8.75 11.13 -17.67
C ILE A 47 -8.24 9.73 -17.28
N ALA A 48 -8.81 8.67 -17.85
CA ALA A 48 -8.38 7.30 -17.56
C ALA A 48 -6.94 7.01 -18.02
N GLU A 49 -6.48 7.64 -19.12
CA GLU A 49 -5.09 7.52 -19.58
C GLU A 49 -4.13 8.24 -18.62
N LEU A 50 -4.53 9.41 -18.14
CA LEU A 50 -3.77 10.22 -17.19
C LEU A 50 -3.66 9.54 -15.82
N GLU A 51 -4.77 9.01 -15.30
CA GLU A 51 -4.80 8.26 -14.04
C GLU A 51 -3.96 6.98 -14.12
N LYS A 52 -3.97 6.30 -15.27
CA LYS A 52 -3.13 5.13 -15.49
C LYS A 52 -1.64 5.48 -15.39
N GLU A 53 -1.20 6.50 -16.13
CA GLU A 53 0.19 6.97 -16.10
C GLU A 53 0.59 7.41 -14.69
N GLU A 54 -0.27 8.19 -14.01
CA GLU A 54 -0.05 8.61 -12.63
C GLU A 54 0.18 7.39 -11.73
N ASN A 55 -0.70 6.39 -11.78
CA ASN A 55 -0.58 5.19 -10.96
C ASN A 55 0.69 4.39 -11.26
N GLU A 56 1.05 4.21 -12.53
CA GLU A 56 2.30 3.53 -12.92
C GLU A 56 3.54 4.27 -12.42
N ARG A 57 3.53 5.60 -12.46
CA ARG A 57 4.63 6.42 -11.95
C ARG A 57 4.71 6.46 -10.43
N ILE A 58 3.56 6.43 -9.74
CA ILE A 58 3.50 6.27 -8.28
C ILE A 58 4.10 4.92 -7.89
N GLN A 59 3.70 3.83 -8.56
CA GLN A 59 4.14 2.47 -8.27
C GLN A 59 5.64 2.26 -8.57
N SER A 60 6.17 2.92 -9.59
CA SER A 60 7.61 2.91 -9.92
C SER A 60 8.44 3.89 -9.09
N CYS A 61 7.83 4.58 -8.12
CA CYS A 61 8.49 5.61 -7.30
C CYS A 61 9.11 6.75 -8.12
N SER A 62 8.54 7.10 -9.28
CA SER A 62 8.98 8.22 -10.12
C SER A 62 8.10 9.47 -9.97
N LEU A 63 6.90 9.31 -9.40
CA LEU A 63 5.97 10.38 -9.07
C LEU A 63 5.46 10.24 -7.63
N TYR A 64 5.59 11.29 -6.84
CA TYR A 64 5.22 11.29 -5.42
C TYR A 64 3.98 12.17 -5.20
N PRO A 65 2.82 11.59 -4.87
CA PRO A 65 1.60 12.35 -4.69
C PRO A 65 1.55 12.95 -3.28
N VAL A 66 1.26 14.24 -3.19
CA VAL A 66 1.16 14.98 -1.93
C VAL A 66 -0.31 15.22 -1.61
N TYR A 67 -0.73 14.68 -0.47
CA TYR A 67 -2.05 14.87 0.12
C TYR A 67 -1.91 15.67 1.41
N HIS A 68 -2.85 16.58 1.67
CA HIS A 68 -2.82 17.42 2.85
C HIS A 68 -3.85 16.95 3.88
N GLY A 69 -3.55 17.14 5.16
CA GLY A 69 -4.48 16.77 6.22
C GLY A 69 -4.00 17.12 7.62
N SER A 70 -4.85 16.84 8.59
CA SER A 70 -4.54 16.94 10.02
C SER A 70 -5.23 15.82 10.76
N ALA A 71 -4.46 14.85 11.25
CA ALA A 71 -5.00 13.74 12.04
C ALA A 71 -5.70 14.26 13.31
N LYS A 72 -5.10 15.22 14.00
CA LYS A 72 -5.65 15.85 15.22
C LYS A 72 -7.02 16.48 15.00
N ASN A 73 -7.22 17.12 13.85
CA ASN A 73 -8.47 17.81 13.52
C ASN A 73 -9.43 16.96 12.66
N ASN A 74 -9.08 15.70 12.41
CA ASN A 74 -9.84 14.79 11.53
C ASN A 74 -10.05 15.34 10.10
N ILE A 75 -9.03 15.97 9.54
CA ILE A 75 -9.06 16.57 8.20
C ILE A 75 -8.23 15.71 7.24
N GLY A 76 -8.81 15.28 6.12
CA GLY A 76 -8.11 14.53 5.07
C GLY A 76 -7.88 13.04 5.37
N ILE A 77 -8.25 12.53 6.56
CA ILE A 77 -8.01 11.13 6.94
C ILE A 77 -8.76 10.17 6.01
N LYS A 78 -10.03 10.43 5.73
CA LYS A 78 -10.86 9.58 4.87
C LYS A 78 -10.27 9.51 3.45
N GLN A 79 -9.95 10.67 2.87
CA GLN A 79 -9.34 10.77 1.55
C GLN A 79 -8.00 10.05 1.49
N LEU A 80 -7.17 10.18 2.53
CA LEU A 80 -5.90 9.46 2.61
C LEU A 80 -6.09 7.94 2.62
N ILE A 81 -7.04 7.43 3.40
CA ILE A 81 -7.37 5.99 3.43
C ILE A 81 -7.85 5.51 2.06
N GLU A 82 -8.74 6.26 1.41
CA GLU A 82 -9.24 5.94 0.07
C GLU A 82 -8.10 5.87 -0.95
N VAL A 83 -7.15 6.81 -0.92
CA VAL A 83 -6.00 6.80 -1.82
C VAL A 83 -5.06 5.62 -1.54
N ILE A 84 -4.72 5.37 -0.27
CA ILE A 84 -3.84 4.25 0.09
C ILE A 84 -4.45 2.94 -0.40
N THR A 85 -5.76 2.75 -0.20
CA THR A 85 -6.46 1.52 -0.57
C THR A 85 -6.79 1.39 -2.06
N SER A 86 -6.81 2.49 -2.83
CA SER A 86 -7.15 2.48 -4.26
C SER A 86 -5.95 2.66 -5.20
N LYS A 87 -4.82 3.19 -4.73
CA LYS A 87 -3.64 3.49 -5.57
C LYS A 87 -2.36 2.82 -5.10
N LEU A 88 -2.21 2.55 -3.80
CA LEU A 88 -0.98 2.01 -3.22
C LEU A 88 -1.11 0.52 -2.94
N PHE A 89 -1.06 -0.29 -4.00
CA PHE A 89 -1.03 -1.74 -3.86
C PHE A 89 0.40 -2.27 -3.84
N SER A 90 0.64 -3.31 -3.03
CA SER A 90 1.88 -4.09 -3.09
C SER A 90 1.65 -5.28 -4.02
N PRO A 91 2.56 -5.56 -4.98
CA PRO A 91 2.46 -6.74 -5.83
C PRO A 91 2.71 -7.98 -4.98
N THR A 92 1.62 -8.52 -4.44
CA THR A 92 1.61 -9.81 -3.77
C THR A 92 1.43 -10.87 -4.85
N GLN A 93 2.29 -11.88 -4.91
CA GLN A 93 2.20 -12.92 -5.92
C GLN A 93 1.08 -13.90 -5.53
N LEU A 94 -0.16 -13.53 -5.87
CA LEU A 94 -1.36 -14.32 -5.58
C LEU A 94 -1.36 -15.71 -6.23
N ASN A 95 -0.56 -15.91 -7.28
CA ASN A 95 -0.57 -17.15 -8.09
C ASN A 95 0.65 -18.05 -7.89
N SER A 96 1.47 -17.81 -6.84
CA SER A 96 2.58 -18.70 -6.51
C SER A 96 2.19 -19.59 -5.35
N ASP A 97 2.17 -20.91 -5.59
CA ASP A 97 1.88 -21.93 -4.58
C ASP A 97 3.01 -22.07 -3.54
N LYS A 98 4.21 -21.59 -3.88
CA LYS A 98 5.37 -21.70 -2.98
C LYS A 98 5.26 -20.65 -1.88
N LEU A 99 5.22 -21.12 -0.64
CA LEU A 99 5.27 -20.27 0.55
C LEU A 99 6.54 -19.39 0.55
N CYS A 100 6.33 -18.09 0.67
CA CYS A 100 7.38 -17.10 0.81
C CYS A 100 6.93 -16.04 1.82
N GLY A 101 7.77 -15.79 2.82
CA GLY A 101 7.57 -14.73 3.78
C GLY A 101 8.89 -14.25 4.37
N ASN A 102 8.88 -13.06 4.96
CA ASN A 102 10.04 -12.51 5.65
C ASN A 102 9.71 -12.15 7.09
N VAL A 103 10.58 -12.56 8.02
CA VAL A 103 10.53 -12.13 9.41
C VAL A 103 11.08 -10.71 9.48
N PHE A 104 10.25 -9.75 9.88
CA PHE A 104 10.67 -8.34 9.96
C PHE A 104 10.77 -7.81 11.38
N LYS A 105 10.23 -8.54 12.36
CA LYS A 105 10.27 -8.17 13.79
C LYS A 105 10.19 -9.42 14.66
N VAL A 106 10.94 -9.43 15.76
CA VAL A 106 10.88 -10.46 16.80
C VAL A 106 10.75 -9.76 18.15
N GLU A 107 9.77 -10.18 18.94
CA GLU A 107 9.56 -9.68 20.30
C GLU A 107 9.54 -10.83 21.29
N TYR A 108 9.72 -10.48 22.57
CA TYR A 108 9.51 -11.38 23.69
C TYR A 108 8.45 -10.75 24.57
N SER A 109 7.41 -11.52 24.89
CA SER A 109 6.40 -11.14 25.88
C SER A 109 6.97 -11.17 27.30
N ASP A 110 6.20 -10.66 28.26
CA ASP A 110 6.60 -10.57 29.67
C ASP A 110 6.85 -11.96 30.31
N ASP A 111 6.19 -13.01 29.81
CA ASP A 111 6.39 -14.41 30.20
C ASP A 111 7.52 -15.11 29.41
N GLY A 112 8.21 -14.39 28.53
CA GLY A 112 9.35 -14.88 27.75
C GLY A 112 8.97 -15.63 26.47
N GLN A 113 7.68 -15.66 26.08
CA GLN A 113 7.26 -16.23 24.81
C GLN A 113 7.81 -15.38 23.65
N ARG A 114 8.36 -16.05 22.63
CA ARG A 114 8.90 -15.40 21.43
C ARG A 114 7.79 -15.19 20.41
N LEU A 115 7.53 -13.93 20.05
CA LEU A 115 6.58 -13.52 19.01
C LEU A 115 7.34 -13.17 17.73
N VAL A 116 6.97 -13.77 16.59
CA VAL A 116 7.72 -13.65 15.33
C VAL A 116 6.82 -13.08 14.25
N TYR A 117 7.05 -11.82 13.89
CA TYR A 117 6.23 -11.13 12.91
C TYR A 117 6.72 -11.42 11.50
N VAL A 118 5.84 -11.98 10.68
CA VAL A 118 6.13 -12.40 9.31
C VAL A 118 5.22 -11.67 8.34
N ARG A 119 5.79 -11.10 7.27
CA ARG A 119 5.04 -10.66 6.08
C ARG A 119 5.02 -11.79 5.06
N LEU A 120 3.84 -12.27 4.69
CA LEU A 120 3.68 -13.25 3.60
C LEU A 120 3.63 -12.54 2.24
N TYR A 121 4.39 -13.05 1.28
CA TYR A 121 4.47 -12.52 -0.10
C TYR A 121 3.85 -13.46 -1.14
N SER A 122 3.90 -14.78 -0.91
CA SER A 122 3.28 -15.81 -1.75
C SER A 122 3.02 -17.10 -0.98
N GLY A 123 2.16 -17.95 -1.54
CA GLY A 123 1.69 -19.18 -0.92
C GLY A 123 0.80 -18.93 0.29
N THR A 124 0.08 -19.96 0.68
CA THR A 124 -0.79 -19.97 1.85
C THR A 124 -0.12 -20.73 2.98
N LEU A 125 -0.24 -20.23 4.21
CA LEU A 125 0.24 -20.91 5.41
C LEU A 125 -0.94 -21.40 6.24
N HIS A 126 -0.96 -22.66 6.64
CA HIS A 126 -1.97 -23.23 7.52
C HIS A 126 -1.38 -23.59 8.88
N LEU A 127 -2.23 -23.59 9.90
CA LEU A 127 -1.89 -24.17 11.19
C LEU A 127 -1.46 -25.62 11.02
N ARG A 128 -0.41 -26.02 11.74
CA ARG A 128 0.24 -27.33 11.72
C ARG A 128 1.12 -27.61 10.51
N ASP A 129 1.26 -26.67 9.57
CA ASP A 129 2.23 -26.78 8.49
C ASP A 129 3.66 -26.86 9.03
N SER A 130 4.50 -27.64 8.34
CA SER A 130 5.95 -27.66 8.59
C SER A 130 6.66 -26.79 7.57
N VAL A 131 7.19 -25.66 8.02
CA VAL A 131 7.87 -24.68 7.18
C VAL A 131 9.39 -24.81 7.31
N ASN A 132 10.09 -24.81 6.18
CA ASN A 132 11.55 -24.71 6.18
C ASN A 132 11.96 -23.25 6.43
N ILE A 133 12.68 -22.99 7.51
CA ILE A 133 13.29 -21.67 7.76
C ILE A 133 14.69 -21.59 7.13
N SER A 134 15.38 -22.72 7.11
CA SER A 134 16.66 -22.91 6.43
C SER A 134 16.74 -24.33 5.86
N GLU A 135 17.82 -24.66 5.14
CA GLU A 135 18.02 -26.03 4.60
C GLU A 135 18.04 -27.11 5.70
N LYS A 136 18.33 -26.74 6.95
CA LYS A 136 18.49 -27.67 8.08
C LYS A 136 17.40 -27.55 9.13
N GLU A 137 16.59 -26.49 9.10
CA GLU A 137 15.63 -26.16 10.15
C GLU A 137 14.21 -26.14 9.60
N LYS A 138 13.37 -26.97 10.21
CA LYS A 138 11.92 -27.01 9.99
C LYS A 138 11.22 -26.62 11.28
N ILE A 139 10.26 -25.71 11.16
CA ILE A 139 9.38 -25.31 12.26
C ILE A 139 7.96 -25.77 11.93
N LYS A 140 7.28 -26.32 12.93
CA LYS A 140 5.85 -26.58 12.84
C LYS A 140 5.08 -25.36 13.36
N VAL A 141 4.15 -24.86 12.57
CA VAL A 141 3.29 -23.75 12.98
C VAL A 141 2.23 -24.29 13.95
N THR A 142 2.34 -23.95 15.24
CA THR A 142 1.39 -24.43 16.26
C THR A 142 0.34 -23.40 16.64
N GLU A 143 0.68 -22.13 16.48
CA GLU A 143 -0.18 -20.97 16.70
C GLU A 143 0.14 -19.92 15.64
N MET A 144 -0.86 -19.11 15.30
CA MET A 144 -0.71 -18.02 14.35
C MET A 144 -1.74 -16.94 14.68
N TYR A 145 -1.32 -15.68 14.65
CA TYR A 145 -2.18 -14.54 14.93
C TYR A 145 -2.07 -13.50 13.82
N THR A 146 -3.11 -12.69 13.65
CA THR A 146 -3.07 -11.46 12.85
C THR A 146 -3.72 -10.31 13.61
N SER A 147 -3.46 -9.07 13.18
CA SER A 147 -4.05 -7.88 13.80
C SER A 147 -5.31 -7.46 13.04
N ILE A 148 -6.44 -7.47 13.73
CA ILE A 148 -7.73 -7.00 13.21
C ILE A 148 -8.21 -5.87 14.10
N ASN A 149 -8.36 -4.68 13.54
CA ASN A 149 -8.76 -3.46 14.28
C ASN A 149 -7.88 -3.14 15.49
N GLY A 150 -6.59 -3.48 15.43
CA GLY A 150 -5.64 -3.25 16.51
C GLY A 150 -5.57 -4.35 17.57
N GLU A 151 -6.40 -5.39 17.45
CA GLU A 151 -6.40 -6.54 18.36
C GLU A 151 -5.80 -7.77 17.69
N LEU A 152 -5.02 -8.55 18.43
CA LEU A 152 -4.52 -9.84 17.96
C LEU A 152 -5.65 -10.87 17.97
N ARG A 153 -5.84 -11.52 16.83
CA ARG A 153 -6.80 -12.62 16.66
C ARG A 153 -6.09 -13.84 16.15
N GLN A 154 -6.38 -14.98 16.78
CA GLN A 154 -5.86 -16.27 16.35
C GLN A 154 -6.51 -16.66 15.02
N ILE A 155 -5.70 -17.21 14.11
CA ILE A 155 -6.12 -17.66 12.79
C ILE A 155 -5.52 -19.03 12.46
N ASP A 156 -6.21 -19.79 11.62
CA ASP A 156 -5.77 -21.13 11.20
C ASP A 156 -5.18 -21.15 9.78
N LYS A 157 -5.31 -20.03 9.05
CA LYS A 157 -4.90 -19.88 7.66
C LYS A 157 -4.48 -18.44 7.43
N ALA A 158 -3.37 -18.24 6.72
CA ALA A 158 -2.92 -16.94 6.28
C ALA A 158 -2.61 -16.93 4.77
N GLU A 159 -3.00 -15.84 4.12
CA GLU A 159 -2.91 -15.63 2.69
C GLU A 159 -1.75 -14.70 2.31
N PRO A 160 -1.30 -14.72 1.04
CA PRO A 160 -0.36 -13.74 0.55
C PRO A 160 -0.82 -12.31 0.84
N GLY A 161 0.10 -11.48 1.34
CA GLY A 161 -0.18 -10.08 1.64
C GLY A 161 -0.64 -9.83 3.08
N GLU A 162 -0.81 -10.88 3.89
CA GLU A 162 -1.08 -10.74 5.31
C GLU A 162 0.21 -10.59 6.14
N ILE A 163 0.06 -9.99 7.32
CA ILE A 163 1.08 -9.98 8.37
C ILE A 163 0.58 -10.89 9.48
N ILE A 164 1.43 -11.84 9.89
CA ILE A 164 1.14 -12.82 10.93
C ILE A 164 2.20 -12.78 12.04
N ILE A 165 1.84 -13.36 13.18
CA ILE A 165 2.67 -13.53 14.39
C ILE A 165 2.64 -14.99 14.81
#